data_AF-X1GBV7-F1
#
_entry.id   AF-X1GBV7-F1
#
_cell.length_a   1.000
_cell.length_b   1.000
_cell.length_c   1.000
_cell.angle_alpha   90.00
_cell.angle_beta   90.00
_cell.angle_gamma   90.00
#
_symmetry.space_group_name_H-M   'P 1'
#
loop_
_entity.id
_entity.type
_entity.pdbx_description
1 polymer ?
#
loop_
_entity_poly.entity_id
_entity_poly.type
_entity_poly.pdbx_seq_one_letter_code
_entity_poly.pdbx_strand_id
1 'polypeptide(L)' 'MLSPGFAAIVAVVGAVGAVAGATALQVGRRIGPELKATDLLPAAPPRLPLPRFVYEKPELLNKLKRR' A
#
# COMPACT_ATOMS: atom_id res chain seq x y z
N MET A 1 -17.47 12.93 31.66
CA MET A 1 -18.43 12.14 30.86
C MET A 1 -18.39 12.69 29.44
N LEU A 2 -18.10 11.86 28.42
CA LEU A 2 -18.20 12.29 27.03
C LEU A 2 -19.64 12.78 26.79
N SER A 3 -19.82 14.04 26.41
CA SER A 3 -21.16 14.51 26.08
C SER A 3 -21.65 13.73 24.84
N PRO A 4 -22.95 13.40 24.75
CA PRO A 4 -23.50 12.71 23.59
C PRO A 4 -23.17 13.42 22.27
N GLY A 5 -23.13 14.76 22.28
CA GLY A 5 -22.73 15.57 21.12
C GLY A 5 -21.27 15.39 20.74
N PHE A 6 -20.35 15.34 21.71
CA PHE A 6 -18.93 15.09 21.44
C PHE A 6 -18.70 13.67 20.90
N ALA A 7 -19.39 12.67 21.45
CA ALA A 7 -19.32 11.29 20.95
C ALA A 7 -19.79 11.16 19.49
N ALA A 8 -20.87 11.87 19.12
CA ALA A 8 -21.39 11.88 17.76
C ALA A 8 -20.38 12.49 16.77
N ILE A 9 -19.72 13.60 17.14
CA ILE A 9 -18.71 14.25 16.30
C ILE A 9 -17.53 13.31 16.06
N VAL A 10 -17.01 12.69 17.12
CA VAL A 10 -15.88 11.74 17.01
C VAL A 10 -16.25 10.53 16.15
N ALA A 11 -17.47 10.01 16.28
CA ALA A 11 -17.94 8.89 15.47
C ALA A 11 -18.01 9.24 13.97
N VAL A 12 -18.54 10.42 13.63
CA VAL A 12 -18.64 10.87 12.23
C VAL A 12 -17.24 11.12 11.65
N VAL A 13 -16.37 11.84 12.35
CA VAL A 13 -15.01 12.11 11.88
C VAL A 13 -14.22 10.82 11.74
N GLY A 14 -14.33 9.90 12.71
CA GLY A 14 -13.70 8.58 12.65
C GLY A 14 -14.19 7.75 11.47
N ALA A 15 -15.49 7.74 11.20
CA ALA A 15 -16.07 7.02 10.07
C ALA A 15 -15.60 7.60 8.72
N VAL A 16 -15.62 8.92 8.57
CA VAL A 16 -15.14 9.60 7.34
C VAL A 16 -13.66 9.33 7.13
N GLY A 17 -12.84 9.45 8.18
CA GLY A 17 -11.41 9.15 8.12
C GLY A 17 -11.12 7.70 7.74
N ALA A 18 -11.87 6.75 8.29
CA ALA A 18 -11.73 5.32 7.97
C ALA A 18 -12.09 5.03 6.50
N VAL A 19 -13.19 5.62 6.00
CA VAL A 19 -13.62 5.45 4.60
C VAL A 19 -12.62 6.09 3.64
N ALA A 20 -12.14 7.30 3.94
CA ALA A 20 -11.11 7.97 3.14
C ALA A 20 -9.79 7.18 3.11
N GLY A 21 -9.36 6.64 4.26
CA GLY A 21 -8.17 5.81 4.34
C GLY A 21 -8.31 4.49 3.57
N ALA A 22 -9.44 3.81 3.70
CA ALA A 22 -9.71 2.55 2.99
C ALA A 22 -9.77 2.74 1.47
N THR A 23 -10.42 3.80 1.01
CA THR A 23 -10.51 4.14 -0.42
C THR A 23 -9.15 4.54 -0.99
N ALA A 24 -8.36 5.35 -0.29
CA ALA A 24 -7.00 5.69 -0.69
C ALA A 24 -6.11 4.45 -0.80
N LEU A 25 -6.21 3.50 0.15
CA LEU A 25 -5.48 2.24 0.08
C LEU A 25 -5.95 1.37 -1.09
N GLN A 26 -7.25 1.31 -1.36
CA GLN A 26 -7.80 0.51 -2.47
C GLN A 26 -7.42 1.08 -3.84
N VAL A 27 -7.46 2.41 -3.99
CA VAL A 27 -6.99 3.10 -5.20
C VAL A 27 -5.48 2.93 -5.33
N GLY A 28 -4.72 3.07 -4.24
CA GLY A 28 -3.29 2.81 -4.19
C GLY A 28 -2.93 1.37 -4.60
N ARG A 29 -3.76 0.38 -4.24
CA ARG A 29 -3.60 -1.01 -4.70
C ARG A 29 -3.93 -1.23 -6.18
N ARG A 30 -4.81 -0.42 -6.77
CA ARG A 30 -5.16 -0.51 -8.20
C ARG A 30 -4.17 0.23 -9.10
N ILE A 31 -3.63 1.36 -8.64
CA ILE A 31 -2.71 2.21 -9.40
C ILE A 31 -1.25 1.85 -9.11
N GLY A 32 -0.97 1.39 -7.89
CA GLY A 32 0.35 0.99 -7.43
C GLY A 32 0.84 -0.31 -8.08
N PRO A 33 2.14 -0.58 -8.02
CA PRO A 33 2.70 -1.81 -8.53
C PRO A 33 2.13 -3.00 -7.75
N GLU A 34 1.81 -4.10 -8.46
CA GLU A 34 1.29 -5.37 -7.89
C GLU A 34 2.37 -6.14 -7.08
N LEU A 35 3.12 -5.42 -6.26
CA LEU A 35 4.16 -5.97 -5.41
C LEU A 35 3.51 -6.53 -4.16
N LYS A 36 3.72 -7.82 -3.92
CA LYS A 36 3.46 -8.43 -2.61
C LYS A 36 4.60 -8.02 -1.68
N ALA A 37 4.34 -7.96 -0.38
CA ALA A 37 5.37 -7.65 0.61
C ALA A 37 6.58 -8.60 0.52
N THR A 38 6.34 -9.86 0.14
CA THR A 38 7.38 -10.87 -0.11
C THR A 38 8.31 -10.51 -1.26
N ASP A 39 7.84 -9.73 -2.22
CA ASP A 39 8.61 -9.36 -3.41
C ASP A 39 9.65 -8.28 -3.10
N LEU A 40 9.48 -7.60 -1.96
CA LEU A 40 10.42 -6.62 -1.41
C LEU A 40 11.54 -7.29 -0.59
N LEU A 41 11.38 -8.56 -0.24
CA LEU A 41 12.43 -9.30 0.45
C LEU A 41 13.65 -9.48 -0.49
N PRO A 42 14.86 -9.58 0.07
CA PRO A 42 16.03 -9.92 -0.71
C PRO A 42 15.85 -11.27 -1.43
N ALA A 43 16.37 -11.34 -2.65
CA ALA A 43 16.50 -12.60 -3.36
C ALA A 43 17.47 -13.53 -2.63
N ALA A 44 17.16 -14.83 -2.64
CA ALA A 44 18.05 -15.84 -2.09
C ALA A 44 19.30 -16.02 -2.99
N PRO A 45 20.44 -16.44 -2.44
CA PRO A 45 21.62 -16.83 -3.22
C PRO A 45 21.27 -17.89 -4.28
N PRO A 46 21.94 -17.93 -5.45
CA PRO A 46 23.18 -17.22 -5.82
C PRO A 46 22.96 -15.82 -6.45
N ARG A 47 21.73 -15.30 -6.44
CA ARG A 47 21.42 -13.98 -7.00
C ARG A 47 21.92 -12.86 -6.08
N LEU A 48 22.15 -11.67 -6.63
CA LEU A 48 22.45 -10.50 -5.82
C LEU A 48 21.28 -10.25 -4.85
N PRO A 49 21.52 -9.72 -3.64
CA PRO A 49 20.51 -9.50 -2.62
C PRO A 49 19.61 -8.29 -2.94
N LEU A 50 19.21 -8.15 -4.21
CA LEU A 50 18.23 -7.17 -4.66
C LEU A 50 16.83 -7.67 -4.29
N PRO A 51 15.84 -6.76 -4.19
CA PRO A 51 14.44 -7.15 -4.02
C PRO A 51 14.02 -8.17 -5.06
N ARG A 52 13.30 -9.22 -4.65
CA ARG A 52 12.87 -10.32 -5.53
C ARG A 52 12.13 -9.86 -6.78
N PHE A 53 11.35 -8.78 -6.70
CA PHE A 53 10.62 -8.25 -7.85
C PHE A 53 11.53 -7.84 -9.02
N VAL A 54 12.80 -7.51 -8.75
CA VAL A 54 13.80 -7.19 -9.78
C VAL A 54 14.01 -8.38 -10.72
N TYR A 55 13.92 -9.59 -10.17
CA TYR A 55 14.09 -10.84 -10.91
C TYR A 55 12.77 -11.45 -11.37
N GLU A 56 11.74 -11.43 -10.51
CA GLU A 56 10.48 -12.13 -10.75
C GLU A 56 9.46 -11.30 -11.53
N LYS A 57 9.59 -9.97 -11.53
CA LYS A 57 8.64 -9.04 -12.16
C LYS A 57 9.36 -7.91 -12.92
N PRO A 58 10.17 -8.24 -13.94
CA PRO A 58 10.93 -7.24 -14.71
C PRO A 58 10.03 -6.23 -15.43
N GLU A 59 8.77 -6.60 -15.70
CA GLU A 59 7.67 -5.75 -16.19
C GLU A 59 7.56 -4.44 -15.38
N LEU A 60 7.73 -4.51 -14.06
CA LEU A 60 7.62 -3.38 -13.15
C LEU A 60 8.81 -2.43 -13.27
N LEU A 61 10.00 -2.97 -13.49
CA LEU A 61 11.20 -2.16 -13.77
C LEU A 61 11.04 -1.38 -15.07
N ASN A 62 10.47 -2.02 -16.10
CA ASN A 62 10.19 -1.37 -17.38
C ASN A 62 9.16 -0.24 -17.24
N LYS A 63 8.14 -0.41 -16.39
CA LYS A 63 7.18 0.67 -16.07
C LYS A 63 7.82 1.80 -15.28
N LEU A 64 8.72 1.50 -14.34
CA LEU A 64 9.47 2.49 -13.56
C LEU A 64 10.44 3.30 -14.43
N LYS A 65 11.11 2.66 -15.40
CA LYS A 65 12.07 3.32 -16.30
C LYS A 65 11.40 4.23 -17.34
N ARG A 66 10.10 4.03 -17.61
CA ARG A 66 9.31 4.80 -18.59
C ARG A 66 8.59 6.03 -17.98
N ARG A 67 8.68 6.23 -16.67
CA ARG A 67 8.27 7.47 -15.99
C ARG A 67 9.49 8.33 -15.72
#